data_AF-A0A5K0WXK2-F1
#
_entry.id   AF-A0A5K0WXK2-F1
#
_cell.length_a   1.000
_cell.length_b   1.000
_cell.length_c   1.000
_cell.angle_alpha   90.00
_cell.angle_beta   90.00
_cell.angle_gamma   90.00
#
_symmetry.space_group_name_H-M   'P 1'
#
loop_
_entity.id
_entity.type
_entity.pdbx_description
1 polymer ?
#
loop_
_entity_poly.entity_id
_entity_poly.type
_entity_poly.pdbx_seq_one_letter_code
_entity_poly.pdbx_strand_id
1 'polypeptide(L)' 'VHHKFDLRHETLFLAVNLIDRYLSVENVMRKSLQLVGITGMLLACKYEEVYVPALEDFVIISDRAYSREDVLKM' A
#
# COMPACT_ATOMS: atom_id res chain seq x y z
N VAL A 1 -1.92 -5.05 -8.02
CA VAL A 1 -1.89 -3.60 -7.70
C VAL A 1 -0.85 -2.91 -8.55
N HIS A 2 0.44 -3.24 -8.38
CA HIS A 2 1.57 -2.71 -9.17
C HIS A 2 1.32 -2.63 -10.68
N HIS A 3 1.16 -3.77 -11.37
CA HIS A 3 0.86 -3.76 -12.81
C HIS A 3 -0.48 -3.11 -13.20
N LYS A 4 -1.47 -3.08 -12.29
CA LYS A 4 -2.78 -2.47 -12.58
C LYS A 4 -2.70 -0.94 -12.61
N PHE A 5 -1.75 -0.36 -11.87
CA PHE A 5 -1.49 1.07 -11.86
C PHE A 5 -0.29 1.46 -12.73
N ASP A 6 0.27 0.51 -13.49
CA ASP A 6 1.47 0.71 -14.32
C ASP A 6 2.64 1.38 -13.57
N LEU A 7 2.85 0.96 -12.32
CA LEU A 7 3.87 1.54 -11.46
C LEU A 7 5.28 1.10 -11.88
N ARG A 8 6.28 1.92 -11.56
CA ARG A 8 7.69 1.62 -11.78
C ARG A 8 8.16 0.47 -10.88
N HIS A 9 9.24 -0.21 -11.26
CA HIS A 9 9.74 -1.37 -10.50
C HIS A 9 10.30 -0.94 -9.14
N GLU A 10 10.92 0.23 -9.08
CA GLU A 10 11.43 0.90 -7.89
C GLU A 10 10.34 1.07 -6.84
N THR A 11 9.13 1.46 -7.27
CA THR A 11 7.95 1.60 -6.41
C THR A 11 7.56 0.28 -5.78
N LEU A 12 7.62 -0.83 -6.52
CA LEU A 12 7.35 -2.16 -5.97
C LEU A 12 8.41 -2.56 -4.93
N PHE A 13 9.69 -2.36 -5.24
CA PHE A 13 10.77 -2.72 -4.34
C PHE A 13 10.74 -1.89 -3.06
N LEU A 14 10.44 -0.59 -3.17
CA LEU A 14 10.25 0.28 -2.01
C LEU A 14 9.04 -0.18 -1.18
N ALA A 15 7.90 -0.50 -1.82
CA ALA A 15 6.72 -1.00 -1.11
C ALA A 15 7.03 -2.28 -0.32
N VAL A 16 7.71 -3.25 -0.94
CA VAL A 16 8.14 -4.49 -0.27
C VAL A 16 9.07 -4.17 0.90
N ASN A 17 10.06 -3.30 0.70
CA ASN A 17 10.98 -2.90 1.77
C ASN A 17 10.25 -2.25 2.96
N LEU A 18 9.29 -1.37 2.71
CA LEU A 18 8.48 -0.73 3.74
C LEU A 18 7.65 -1.75 4.51
N ILE A 19 6.98 -2.67 3.81
CA ILE A 19 6.15 -3.71 4.40
C ILE A 19 6.99 -4.65 5.26
N ASP A 20 8.12 -5.14 4.76
CA ASP A 20 8.99 -6.06 5.50
C ASP A 20 9.54 -5.43 6.78
N ARG A 21 9.97 -4.15 6.69
CA ARG A 21 10.42 -3.39 7.87
C ARG A 21 9.31 -3.20 8.88
N TYR A 22 8.10 -2.87 8.44
CA TYR A 22 6.95 -2.74 9.35
C TYR A 22 6.63 -4.07 10.06
N LEU A 23 6.57 -5.18 9.31
CA LEU A 23 6.29 -6.51 9.86
C LEU A 23 7.41 -7.07 10.75
N SER A 24 8.62 -6.52 10.66
CA SER A 24 9.73 -6.91 11.55
C SER A 24 9.58 -6.38 12.98
N VAL A 25 8.78 -5.34 13.19
CA VAL A 25 8.59 -4.68 14.49
C VAL A 25 7.14 -4.77 15.00
N GLU A 26 6.16 -4.90 14.10
CA GLU A 26 4.74 -4.98 14.45
C GLU A 26 4.14 -6.36 14.16
N ASN A 27 3.43 -6.91 15.14
CA ASN A 27 2.71 -8.18 14.96
C ASN A 27 1.30 -7.94 14.40
N VAL A 28 1.15 -8.15 13.09
CA VAL A 28 -0.10 -7.86 12.37
C VAL A 28 -0.94 -9.12 12.20
N MET A 29 -2.23 -9.04 12.54
CA MET A 29 -3.17 -10.13 12.24
C MET A 29 -3.31 -10.34 10.73
N ARG A 30 -3.46 -11.59 10.29
CA ARG A 30 -3.62 -11.95 8.87
C ARG A 30 -4.68 -11.12 8.12
N LYS A 31 -5.80 -10.79 8.78
CA LYS A 31 -6.89 -9.97 8.22
C LYS A 31 -6.50 -8.52 7.90
N SER A 32 -5.41 -8.02 8.46
CA SER A 32 -4.89 -6.66 8.28
C SER A 32 -3.69 -6.61 7.34
N LEU A 33 -3.18 -7.76 6.86
CA LEU A 33 -2.02 -7.77 5.95
C LEU A 33 -2.31 -7.08 4.61
N GLN A 34 -3.54 -7.17 4.10
CA GLN A 34 -3.91 -6.45 2.88
C GLN A 34 -3.93 -4.93 3.12
N LEU A 35 -4.39 -4.47 4.31
CA LEU A 35 -4.36 -3.06 4.71
C LEU A 35 -2.92 -2.53 4.79
N VAL A 36 -2.01 -3.29 5.40
CA VAL A 36 -0.56 -2.97 5.42
C VAL A 36 -0.01 -2.89 3.99
N GLY A 37 -0.37 -3.85 3.14
CA GLY A 37 0.09 -3.89 1.76
C GLY A 37 -0.36 -2.69 0.93
N ILE A 38 -1.63 -2.29 1.01
CA ILE A 38 -2.13 -1.11 0.29
C ILE A 38 -1.52 0.18 0.83
N THR A 39 -1.33 0.28 2.16
CA THR A 39 -0.74 1.46 2.80
C THR A 39 0.73 1.60 2.43
N GLY A 40 1.50 0.51 2.49
CA GLY A 40 2.90 0.46 2.06
C GLY A 40 3.08 0.78 0.59
N MET A 41 2.19 0.29 -0.28
CA MET A 41 2.19 0.63 -1.70
C MET A 41 1.86 2.10 -1.95
N LEU A 42 0.84 2.65 -1.29
CA LEU A 42 0.48 4.07 -1.39
C LEU A 42 1.64 4.97 -0.95
N LEU A 43 2.34 4.60 0.13
CA LEU A 43 3.54 5.31 0.58
C LEU A 43 4.63 5.24 -0.47
N ALA A 44 4.95 4.06 -1.00
CA ALA A 44 5.97 3.91 -2.04
C ALA A 44 5.64 4.75 -3.28
N CYS A 45 4.38 4.76 -3.73
CA CYS A 45 3.96 5.60 -4.85
C CYS A 45 4.23 7.08 -4.58
N LYS A 46 3.98 7.59 -3.37
CA LYS A 46 4.25 9.00 -3.02
C LYS A 46 5.72 9.39 -3.06
N TYR A 47 6.63 8.44 -2.92
CA TYR A 47 8.08 8.69 -2.99
C TYR A 47 8.63 8.54 -4.40
N GLU A 48 8.14 7.55 -5.14
CA GLU A 48 8.72 7.15 -6.41
C GLU A 48 7.95 7.71 -7.62
N GLU A 49 6.62 7.67 -7.60
CA GLU A 49 5.83 8.03 -8.78
C GLU A 49 5.69 9.54 -8.97
N VAL A 50 5.79 9.97 -10.23
CA VAL A 50 5.45 11.35 -10.63
C VAL A 50 3.94 11.59 -10.50
N TYR A 51 3.15 10.59 -10.90
CA TYR A 51 1.70 10.59 -10.79
C TYR A 51 1.26 9.50 -9.83
N VAL A 52 0.90 9.93 -8.62
CA VAL A 52 0.50 9.02 -7.54
C VAL A 52 -0.99 8.68 -7.71
N PRO A 53 -1.37 7.38 -7.72
CA PRO A 53 -2.78 7.00 -7.69
C PRO A 53 -3.48 7.57 -6.45
N ALA A 54 -4.77 7.93 -6.56
CA ALA A 54 -5.51 8.46 -5.44
C ALA A 54 -5.71 7.39 -4.37
N LEU A 55 -5.88 7.79 -3.11
CA LEU A 55 -6.14 6.84 -2.02
C LEU A 55 -7.41 6.04 -2.32
N GLU A 56 -8.41 6.70 -2.89
CA GLU A 56 -9.69 6.12 -3.30
C GLU A 56 -9.50 4.97 -4.31
N ASP A 57 -8.47 5.02 -5.17
CA ASP A 57 -8.16 3.94 -6.11
C ASP A 57 -7.67 2.68 -5.37
N PHE A 58 -6.92 2.85 -4.27
CA PHE A 58 -6.49 1.75 -3.40
C PHE A 58 -7.66 1.15 -2.61
N VAL A 59 -8.62 1.97 -2.19
CA VAL A 59 -9.86 1.47 -1.56
C VAL A 59 -10.65 0.63 -2.58
N ILE A 60 -10.80 1.11 -3.80
CA ILE A 60 -11.52 0.41 -4.87
C ILE A 60 -10.82 -0.90 -5.26
N ILE A 61 -9.49 -0.90 -5.44
CA ILE A 61 -8.75 -2.10 -5.84
C ILE A 61 -8.71 -3.18 -4.75
N SER A 62 -8.95 -2.79 -3.49
CA SER A 62 -9.13 -3.71 -2.36
C SER A 62 -10.56 -4.26 -2.23
N ASP A 63 -11.41 -4.05 -3.24
CA ASP A 63 -12.83 -4.39 -3.22
C ASP A 63 -13.59 -3.75 -2.05
N ARG A 64 -13.17 -2.53 -1.67
CA ARG A 64 -13.70 -1.78 -0.53
C ARG A 64 -13.66 -2.55 0.80
N ALA A 65 -12.69 -3.47 0.94
CA ALA A 65 -12.44 -4.16 2.19
C ALA A 65 -12.05 -3.20 3.34
N TYR A 66 -11.54 -2.02 2.99
CA TYR A 66 -11.10 -0.99 3.93
C TYR A 66 -11.63 0.39 3.55
N SER A 67 -11.87 1.23 4.55
CA SER A 67 -12.24 2.64 4.38
C SER A 67 -11.00 3.53 4.20
N ARG A 68 -11.23 4.78 3.81
CA ARG A 68 -10.18 5.80 3.72
C ARG A 68 -9.53 6.03 5.08
N GLU A 69 -10.34 6.04 6.12
CA GLU A 69 -9.92 6.22 7.50
C GLU A 69 -9.04 5.06 7.99
N ASP A 70 -9.31 3.83 7.54
CA ASP A 70 -8.48 2.67 7.89
C ASP A 70 -7.07 2.81 7.30
N VAL A 71 -6.96 3.22 6.03
CA VAL A 71 -5.67 3.44 5.36
C VAL A 71 -4.88 4.59 5.99
N LEU A 72 -5.58 5.64 6.45
CA LEU A 72 -4.94 6.80 7.08
C LEU A 72 -4.54 6.56 8.55
N LYS A 73 -5.12 5.56 9.22
CA LYS A 73 -4.83 5.21 10.62
C LYS A 73 -3.84 4.05 10.76
N MET A 74 -3.58 3.32 9.68
CA MET A 74 -2.58 2.25 9.62
C MET A 74 -1.16 2.82 9.80
#